data_AF-A0A3Q9J2J2-F1
#
_entry.id   AF-A0A3Q9J2J2-F1
#
_cell.length_a   1.000
_cell.length_b   1.000
_cell.length_c   1.000
_cell.angle_alpha   90.00
_cell.angle_beta   90.00
_cell.angle_gamma   90.00
#
_symmetry.space_group_name_H-M   'P 1'
#
loop_
_entity.id
_entity.type
_entity.pdbx_description
1 polymer ?
#
loop_
_entity_poly.entity_id
_entity_poly.type
_entity_poly.pdbx_seq_one_letter_code
_entity_poly.pdbx_strand_id
1 'polypeptide(L)'
;MTDLRKLIYGDSSDPRIELEELFGSDGAHRLAAAQEWGRGVIHDAGLTADQQVHVIRALRRAEPRLSLKPATFLAAQLARLPRAARALRG
;
A
#
# COMPACT_ATOMS: atom_id res chain seq x y z
N MET A 1 -33.54 -0.76 6.62
CA MET A 1 -32.83 -1.35 7.77
C MET A 1 -31.35 -1.13 7.56
N THR A 2 -30.73 -0.32 8.41
CA THR A 2 -29.30 0.04 8.29
C THR A 2 -28.44 -1.13 8.71
N ASP A 3 -27.59 -1.59 7.79
CA ASP A 3 -26.72 -2.75 7.99
C ASP A 3 -25.50 -2.35 8.84
N LEU A 4 -25.55 -2.64 10.14
CA LEU A 4 -24.51 -2.32 11.13
C LEU A 4 -23.13 -2.90 10.76
N ARG A 5 -23.07 -3.94 9.90
CA ARG A 5 -21.80 -4.48 9.41
C ARG A 5 -21.04 -3.50 8.52
N LYS A 6 -21.72 -2.62 7.78
CA LYS A 6 -21.09 -1.61 6.89
C LYS A 6 -20.36 -0.51 7.66
N LEU A 7 -20.72 -0.27 8.92
CA LEU A 7 -20.10 0.75 9.77
C LEU A 7 -18.83 0.25 10.47
N ILE A 8 -18.70 -1.07 10.68
CA ILE A 8 -17.58 -1.66 11.42
C ILE A 8 -16.57 -2.31 10.46
N TYR A 9 -17.04 -2.89 9.37
CA TYR A 9 -16.23 -3.40 8.28
C TYR A 9 -16.47 -2.51 7.07
N GLY A 10 -15.84 -1.33 7.08
CA GLY A 10 -15.86 -0.41 5.94
C GLY A 10 -15.63 -1.20 4.65
N ASP A 11 -16.57 -1.03 3.72
CA ASP A 11 -16.65 -1.56 2.37
C ASP A 11 -15.88 -2.87 2.06
N SER A 12 -16.61 -3.92 1.70
CA SER A 12 -16.05 -5.21 1.25
C SER A 12 -15.37 -5.13 -0.14
N SER A 13 -14.88 -3.96 -0.55
CA SER A 13 -14.03 -3.84 -1.73
C SER A 13 -12.71 -4.57 -1.47
N ASP A 14 -12.42 -5.53 -2.35
CA ASP A 14 -11.15 -6.24 -2.34
C ASP A 14 -10.04 -5.18 -2.47
N PRO A 15 -9.06 -5.11 -1.56
CA PRO A 15 -8.02 -4.08 -1.61
C PRO A 15 -7.23 -4.12 -2.92
N ARG A 16 -7.26 -5.24 -3.65
CA ARG A 16 -6.67 -5.33 -4.99
C ARG A 16 -7.49 -4.52 -6.01
N ILE A 17 -8.82 -4.51 -5.89
CA ILE A 17 -9.71 -3.75 -6.79
C ILE A 17 -9.56 -2.25 -6.58
N GLU A 18 -9.47 -1.77 -5.34
CA GLU A 18 -9.18 -0.33 -5.14
C GLU A 18 -7.80 0.06 -5.67
N LEU A 19 -6.79 -0.81 -5.52
CA LEU A 19 -5.48 -0.58 -6.12
C LEU A 19 -5.52 -0.62 -7.66
N GLU A 20 -6.41 -1.41 -8.26
CA GLU A 20 -6.64 -1.47 -9.71
C GLU A 20 -7.20 -0.14 -10.25
N GLU A 21 -8.16 0.48 -9.55
CA GLU A 21 -8.72 1.78 -9.93
C GLU A 21 -7.70 2.92 -9.79
N LEU A 22 -6.81 2.84 -8.80
CA LEU A 22 -5.83 3.89 -8.52
C LEU A 22 -4.55 3.79 -9.39
N PHE A 23 -4.12 2.58 -9.74
CA PHE A 23 -2.81 2.35 -10.37
C PHE A 23 -2.86 1.68 -11.77
N GLY A 24 -4.04 1.34 -12.29
CA GLY A 24 -4.25 0.92 -13.69
C GLY A 24 -4.32 -0.60 -13.95
N SER A 25 -4.69 -0.97 -15.19
CA SER A 25 -5.38 -2.23 -15.54
C SER A 25 -4.51 -3.44 -15.97
N ASP A 26 -3.19 -3.39 -16.01
CA ASP A 26 -2.37 -4.50 -16.54
C ASP A 26 -1.98 -5.55 -15.49
N GLY A 27 -2.94 -6.43 -15.17
CA GLY A 27 -2.76 -7.85 -14.78
C GLY A 27 -1.67 -8.22 -13.77
N ALA A 28 -0.43 -8.28 -14.26
CA ALA A 28 0.75 -8.78 -13.56
C ALA A 28 1.70 -7.67 -13.06
N HIS A 29 1.66 -6.47 -13.64
CA HIS A 29 2.52 -5.33 -13.24
C HIS A 29 1.91 -4.45 -12.14
N ARG A 30 0.66 -4.72 -11.73
CA ARG A 30 -0.13 -3.89 -10.81
C ARG A 30 0.43 -3.79 -9.41
N LEU A 31 0.65 -4.94 -8.78
CA LEU A 31 1.24 -4.97 -7.44
C LEU A 31 2.69 -4.49 -7.46
N ALA A 32 3.43 -4.75 -8.54
CA ALA A 32 4.79 -4.25 -8.72
C ALA A 32 4.82 -2.72 -8.83
N ALA A 33 3.91 -2.11 -9.58
CA ALA A 33 3.78 -0.66 -9.70
C ALA A 33 3.39 0.00 -8.36
N ALA A 34 2.41 -0.56 -7.64
CA ALA A 34 2.03 -0.09 -6.32
C ALA A 34 3.17 -0.24 -5.29
N GLN A 35 3.95 -1.33 -5.38
CA GLN A 35 5.14 -1.53 -4.55
C GLN A 35 6.24 -0.51 -4.89
N GLU A 36 6.48 -0.25 -6.18
CA GLU A 36 7.50 0.71 -6.60
C GLU A 36 7.15 2.13 -6.17
N TRP A 37 5.90 2.54 -6.42
CA TRP A 37 5.38 3.80 -5.90
C TRP A 37 5.50 3.88 -4.37
N GLY A 38 5.08 2.82 -3.66
CA GLY A 38 5.16 2.76 -2.21
C GLY A 38 6.59 2.85 -1.66
N ARG A 39 7.59 2.28 -2.35
CA ARG A 39 9.01 2.45 -2.00
C ARG A 39 9.47 3.89 -2.14
N GLY A 40 9.05 4.59 -3.19
CA GLY A 40 9.32 6.02 -3.36
C GLY A 40 8.77 6.85 -2.20
N VAL A 41 7.51 6.62 -1.83
CA VAL A 41 6.87 7.31 -0.70
C VAL A 41 7.61 7.05 0.63
N ILE A 42 8.04 5.80 0.88
CA ILE A 42 8.81 5.44 2.08
C ILE A 42 10.17 6.15 2.07
N HIS A 43 10.86 6.14 0.94
CA HIS A 43 12.17 6.78 0.76
C HIS A 43 12.10 8.29 1.02
N ASP A 44 11.14 8.98 0.39
CA ASP A 44 10.99 10.44 0.50
C ASP A 44 10.56 10.87 1.92
N ALA A 45 9.84 9.99 2.63
CA ALA A 45 9.48 10.20 4.02
C ALA A 45 10.62 9.86 5.01
N GLY A 46 11.75 9.33 4.54
CA GLY A 46 12.85 8.88 5.39
C GLY A 46 12.49 7.71 6.30
N LEU A 47 11.53 6.88 5.89
CA LEU A 47 11.01 5.76 6.67
C LEU A 47 11.69 4.44 6.30
N THR A 48 11.60 3.48 7.20
CA THR A 48 11.92 2.08 6.93
C THR A 48 10.65 1.23 6.87
N ALA A 49 10.67 0.15 6.09
CA ALA A 49 9.50 -0.70 5.89
C ALA A 49 8.99 -1.37 7.18
N ASP A 50 9.82 -1.48 8.22
CA ASP A 50 9.44 -1.99 9.54
C ASP A 50 8.60 -0.99 10.37
N GLN A 51 8.58 0.29 10.01
CA GLN A 51 7.79 1.33 10.68
C GLN A 51 6.34 1.33 10.16
N GLN A 52 5.66 0.19 10.21
CA GLN A 52 4.40 -0.09 9.51
C GLN A 52 3.32 1.01 9.67
N VAL A 53 3.11 1.54 10.88
CA VAL A 53 2.12 2.63 11.11
C VAL A 53 2.50 3.92 10.40
N HIS A 54 3.79 4.27 10.42
CA HIS A 54 4.30 5.47 9.75
C HIS A 54 4.25 5.31 8.24
N VAL A 55 4.56 4.10 7.73
CA VAL A 55 4.42 3.75 6.32
C VAL A 55 2.98 3.88 5.86
N ILE A 56 2.01 3.29 6.56
CA ILE A 56 0.58 3.41 6.22
C ILE A 56 0.15 4.88 6.19
N ARG A 57 0.59 5.68 7.16
CA ARG A 57 0.29 7.11 7.21
C ARG A 57 0.91 7.86 6.04
N ALA A 58 2.16 7.55 5.68
CA ALA A 58 2.84 8.18 4.54
C ALA A 58 2.15 7.84 3.22
N LEU A 59 1.80 6.57 3.00
CA LEU A 59 1.08 6.11 1.81
C LEU A 59 -0.27 6.85 1.65
N ARG A 60 -1.06 6.93 2.72
CA ARG A 60 -2.36 7.65 2.69
C ARG A 60 -2.23 9.16 2.59
N ARG A 61 -1.09 9.74 2.98
CA ARG A 61 -0.81 11.16 2.77
C ARG A 61 -0.44 11.44 1.31
N ALA A 62 0.30 10.52 0.69
CA ALA A 62 0.72 10.61 -0.70
C ALA A 62 -0.43 10.35 -1.67
N GLU A 63 -1.32 9.39 -1.37
CA GLU A 63 -2.56 9.15 -2.10
C GLU A 63 -3.75 9.14 -1.13
N PRO A 64 -4.44 10.29 -0.94
CA PRO A 64 -5.58 10.41 -0.02
C PRO A 64 -6.78 9.52 -0.38
N ARG A 65 -6.92 9.11 -1.64
CA ARG A 65 -7.97 8.18 -2.08
C ARG A 65 -7.66 6.74 -1.70
N LEU A 66 -6.42 6.44 -1.28
CA LEU A 66 -6.04 5.11 -0.82
C LEU A 66 -6.70 4.81 0.53
N SER A 67 -7.61 3.85 0.52
CA SER A 67 -8.24 3.36 1.74
C SER A 67 -7.25 2.69 2.69
N LEU A 68 -7.65 2.57 3.96
CA LEU A 68 -6.79 1.99 4.99
C LEU A 68 -6.42 0.52 4.72
N LYS A 69 -7.38 -0.28 4.22
CA LYS A 69 -7.15 -1.70 3.88
C LYS A 69 -6.06 -1.87 2.81
N PRO A 70 -6.15 -1.26 1.61
CA PRO A 70 -5.10 -1.37 0.60
C PRO A 70 -3.77 -0.75 1.05
N ALA A 71 -3.79 0.35 1.82
CA ALA A 71 -2.56 0.90 2.42
C ALA A 71 -1.88 -0.08 3.38
N THR A 72 -2.66 -0.78 4.20
CA THR A 72 -2.17 -1.79 5.16
C THR A 72 -1.62 -3.02 4.43
N PHE A 73 -2.34 -3.48 3.40
CA PHE A 73 -1.89 -4.58 2.55
C PHE A 73 -0.57 -4.25 1.86
N LEU A 74 -0.45 -3.05 1.27
CA LEU A 74 0.76 -2.60 0.60
C LEU A 74 1.94 -2.46 1.58
N ALA A 75 1.72 -1.87 2.76
CA ALA A 75 2.74 -1.79 3.81
C ALA A 75 3.24 -3.18 4.23
N ALA A 76 2.35 -4.16 4.41
CA ALA A 76 2.72 -5.53 4.73
C ALA A 76 3.53 -6.21 3.60
N GLN A 77 3.18 -5.96 2.34
CA GLN A 77 3.97 -6.45 1.20
C GLN A 77 5.38 -5.82 1.18
N LEU A 78 5.48 -4.52 1.42
CA LEU A 78 6.75 -3.80 1.45
C LEU A 78 7.66 -4.26 2.59
N ALA A 79 7.09 -4.60 3.74
CA ALA A 79 7.85 -5.17 4.87
C ALA A 79 8.35 -6.60 4.62
N ARG A 80 7.65 -7.37 3.77
CA ARG A 80 7.99 -8.77 3.46
C ARG A 80 9.01 -8.92 2.33
N LEU A 81 9.28 -7.87 1.57
CA LEU A 81 10.30 -7.88 0.53
C LEU A 81 11.70 -7.88 1.15
N PRO A 82 12.58 -8.84 0.81
CA PRO A 82 13.93 -8.88 1.36
C PRO A 82 14.70 -7.60 0.97
N ARG A 83 15.49 -7.06 1.91
CA ARG A 83 16.39 -5.89 1.72
C ARG A 83 17.45 -6.08 0.62
N ALA A 84 17.42 -7.18 -0.14
CA ALA A 84 18.44 -7.65 -1.06
C ALA A 84 18.69 -6.73 -2.27
N ALA A 85 17.79 -5.78 -2.58
CA ALA A 85 18.02 -4.82 -3.67
C ALA A 85 19.00 -3.68 -3.32
N ARG A 86 19.44 -3.55 -2.05
CA ARG A 86 20.30 -2.42 -1.60
C ARG A 86 21.78 -2.75 -1.44
N ALA A 87 22.20 -4.00 -1.61
CA ALA A 87 23.59 -4.44 -1.37
C ALA A 87 24.46 -4.60 -2.63
N LEU A 88 23.93 -4.37 -3.84
CA LEU A 88 24.66 -4.53 -5.11
C LEU A 88 25.07 -3.20 -5.77
N ARG A 89 25.10 -2.11 -5.00
CA ARG A 89 25.69 -0.82 -5.41
C ARG A 89 26.65 -0.29 -4.34
N GLY A 90 27.60 -1.13 -3.95
CA GLY A 90 28.79 -0.76 -3.17
C GLY A 90 30.02 -0.84 -4.06
#